data_AF-A0A831PC73-F1
#
_entry.id   AF-A0A831PC73-F1
#
_cell.length_a   1.000
_cell.length_b   1.000
_cell.length_c   1.000
_cell.angle_alpha   90.00
_cell.angle_beta   90.00
_cell.angle_gamma   90.00
#
_symmetry.space_group_name_H-M   'P 1'
#
loop_
_entity.id
_entity.type
_entity.pdbx_description
1 polymer ?
#
loop_
_entity_poly.entity_id
_entity_poly.type
_entity_poly.pdbx_seq_one_letter_code
_entity_poly.pdbx_strand_id
1 'polypeptide(L)' 'MAIRIKLDVFKVNGKYYAIRVLLDLVQDVELSHLGLGEKVFSITGDVENSTFSAFEEKARQKARELGINHVINLDPFLT' A
#
# COMPACT_ATOMS: atom_id res chain seq x y z
N MET A 1 -17.07 12.11 1.45
CA MET A 1 -15.78 12.69 1.05
C MET A 1 -14.85 11.52 0.78
N ALA A 2 -14.41 11.38 -0.47
CA ALA A 2 -13.44 10.35 -0.85
C ALA A 2 -12.03 10.85 -0.53
N ILE A 3 -11.18 9.96 -0.04
CA ILE A 3 -9.76 10.19 0.19
C ILE A 3 -9.01 9.32 -0.80
N ARG A 4 -8.06 9.91 -1.52
CA ARG A 4 -7.16 9.18 -2.40
C ARG A 4 -6.10 8.47 -1.61
N ILE A 5 -6.00 7.16 -1.83
CA ILE A 5 -5.06 6.27 -1.14
C ILE A 5 -4.18 5.58 -2.17
N LYS A 6 -2.90 5.48 -1.85
CA LYS A 6 -1.93 4.67 -2.56
C LYS A 6 -1.40 3.58 -1.64
N LEU A 7 -1.33 2.35 -2.11
CA LEU A 7 -0.69 1.24 -1.44
C LEU A 7 0.48 0.77 -2.31
N ASP A 8 1.69 0.91 -1.78
CA ASP A 8 2.90 0.40 -2.41
C ASP A 8 3.37 -0.86 -1.69
N VAL A 9 3.69 -1.90 -2.45
CA VAL A 9 4.27 -3.14 -1.93
C VAL A 9 5.70 -3.30 -2.39
N PHE A 10 6.58 -3.55 -1.44
CA PHE A 10 8.03 -3.68 -1.63
C PHE A 10 8.51 -5.04 -1.17
N LYS A 11 9.55 -5.56 -1.82
CA LYS A 11 10.27 -6.77 -1.41
C LYS A 11 11.62 -6.38 -0.84
N VAL A 12 11.84 -6.70 0.43
CA VAL A 12 13.09 -6.44 1.16
C VAL A 12 13.52 -7.74 1.83
N ASN A 13 14.71 -8.24 1.49
CA ASN A 13 15.28 -9.47 2.06
C ASN A 13 14.32 -10.68 2.02
N GLY A 14 13.59 -10.84 0.91
CA GLY A 14 12.64 -11.95 0.72
C GLY A 14 11.29 -11.78 1.43
N LYS A 15 11.09 -10.69 2.18
CA LYS A 15 9.82 -10.34 2.82
C LYS A 15 9.12 -9.23 2.05
N TYR A 16 7.79 -9.25 2.05
CA TYR A 16 6.98 -8.22 1.42
C TYR A 16 6.46 -7.25 2.46
N TYR A 17 6.53 -5.95 2.15
CA TYR A 17 6.08 -4.87 3.01
C TYR A 17 5.09 -4.01 2.24
N ALA A 18 3.97 -3.62 2.86
CA ALA A 18 3.02 -2.67 2.32
C ALA A 18 3.10 -1.36 3.08
N ILE A 19 3.01 -0.25 2.36
CA ILE A 19 2.82 1.08 2.93
C ILE A 19 1.59 1.69 2.29
N ARG A 20 0.67 2.20 3.11
CA ARG A 20 -0.45 3.03 2.66
C ARG A 20 -0.11 4.50 2.86
N VAL A 21 -0.38 5.28 1.83
CA VAL A 21 -0.23 6.74 1.82
C VAL A 21 -1.57 7.35 1.46
N LEU A 22 -2.06 8.24 2.33
CA LEU A 22 -3.24 9.05 2.07
C LEU A 22 -2.77 10.27 1.27
N LEU A 23 -2.90 10.22 -0.05
CA LEU A 23 -2.36 11.23 -0.97
C LEU A 23 -3.00 12.60 -0.78
N ASP A 24 -4.24 12.66 -0.28
CA ASP A 24 -4.91 13.94 0.01
C ASP A 24 -4.46 14.57 1.35
N LEU A 25 -3.86 13.78 2.24
CA LEU A 25 -3.39 14.23 3.56
C LEU A 25 -1.87 14.42 3.61
N VAL A 26 -1.14 13.73 2.74
CA VAL A 26 0.31 13.70 2.71
C VAL A 26 0.75 14.09 1.30
N GLN A 27 1.15 15.35 1.12
CA GLN A 27 1.79 15.81 -0.11
C GLN A 27 3.07 15.02 -0.31
N ASP A 28 3.06 14.11 -1.29
CA ASP A 28 4.23 13.56 -1.94
C ASP A 28 5.32 13.03 -0.98
N VAL A 29 4.97 12.04 -0.16
CA VAL A 29 6.02 11.15 0.36
C VAL A 29 6.42 10.22 -0.79
N GLU A 30 7.43 10.63 -1.55
CA GLU A 30 8.19 9.71 -2.40
C GLU A 30 8.85 8.65 -1.51
N LEU A 31 8.13 7.55 -1.27
CA LEU A 31 8.63 6.35 -0.58
C LEU A 31 9.80 5.72 -1.35
N SER A 32 10.03 6.13 -2.60
CA SER A 32 11.23 5.87 -3.40
C SER A 32 12.52 6.12 -2.58
N HIS A 33 12.51 7.12 -1.70
CA HIS A 33 13.65 7.50 -0.87
C HIS A 33 13.83 6.67 0.40
N LEU A 34 12.83 5.89 0.82
CA LEU A 34 12.95 5.06 2.04
C LEU A 34 13.89 3.86 1.84
N GLY A 35 14.46 3.67 0.65
CA GLY A 35 15.36 2.56 0.36
C GLY A 35 14.69 1.20 0.56
N LEU A 36 13.36 1.15 0.41
CA LEU A 36 12.55 -0.04 0.64
C LEU A 36 12.69 -1.01 -0.53
N GLY A 37 13.86 -1.64 -0.64
CA GLY A 37 14.13 -2.73 -1.60
C GLY A 37 13.51 -2.55 -2.99
N GLU A 38 13.03 -3.65 -3.56
CA GLU A 38 12.41 -3.66 -4.89
C GLU A 38 10.89 -3.43 -4.78
N LYS A 39 10.37 -2.39 -5.43
CA LYS A 39 8.92 -2.18 -5.53
C LYS A 39 8.29 -3.25 -6.42
N VAL A 40 7.39 -4.04 -5.87
CA VAL A 40 6.73 -5.15 -6.57
C VAL A 40 5.50 -4.66 -7.31
N PHE A 41 4.64 -3.88 -6.65
CA PHE A 41 3.47 -3.28 -7.28
C PHE A 41 2.96 -2.06 -6.51
N SER A 42 2.08 -1.30 -7.16
CA SER A 42 1.41 -0.13 -6.60
C SER A 42 -0.06 -0.14 -6.98
N ILE A 43 -0.93 0.24 -6.06
CA ILE A 43 -2.36 0.44 -6.31
C ILE A 43 -2.76 1.80 -5.76
N THR A 44 -3.39 2.61 -6.60
CA THR A 44 -4.03 3.86 -6.19
C THR A 44 -5.54 3.72 -6.34
N GLY A 45 -6.30 4.29 -5.41
CA GLY A 45 -7.75 4.33 -5.48
C GLY A 45 -8.31 5.47 -4.63
N ASP A 46 -9.42 6.04 -5.07
CA ASP A 46 -10.21 6.95 -4.26
C ASP A 46 -11.15 6.12 -3.39
N VAL A 47 -11.09 6.33 -2.07
CA VAL A 47 -11.75 5.49 -1.07
C VAL A 47 -12.62 6.38 -0.21
N GLU A 48 -13.91 6.09 -0.13
CA GLU A 48 -14.76 6.76 0.86
C GLU A 48 -14.49 6.14 2.23
N ASN A 49 -14.69 6.91 3.31
CA ASN A 49 -14.42 6.45 4.69
C ASN A 49 -15.08 5.10 5.05
N SER A 50 -16.15 4.71 4.35
CA SER A 50 -16.88 3.45 4.53
C SER A 50 -16.45 2.29 3.62
N THR A 51 -15.54 2.49 2.67
CA THR A 51 -15.21 1.52 1.59
C THR A 51 -13.76 1.02 1.56
N PHE A 52 -13.00 1.20 2.65
CA PHE A 52 -11.64 0.65 2.78
C PHE A 52 -11.53 -0.84 2.44
N SER A 53 -12.55 -1.63 2.78
CA SER A 53 -12.58 -3.07 2.52
C SER A 53 -12.45 -3.44 1.04
N ALA A 54 -13.02 -2.64 0.12
CA ALA A 54 -12.96 -2.93 -1.31
C ALA A 54 -11.56 -2.64 -1.89
N PHE A 55 -10.92 -1.58 -1.42
CA PHE A 55 -9.54 -1.25 -1.78
C PHE A 55 -8.56 -2.32 -1.27
N GLU A 56 -8.73 -2.75 -0.02
CA GLU A 56 -7.92 -3.84 0.54
C GLU A 56 -8.11 -5.15 -0.21
N GLU A 57 -9.35 -5.51 -0.58
CA GLU A 57 -9.60 -6.73 -1.34
C GLU A 57 -8.92 -6.69 -2.71
N LYS A 58 -8.93 -5.55 -3.41
CA LYS A 58 -8.19 -5.36 -4.66
C LYS A 58 -6.68 -5.54 -4.46
N ALA A 59 -6.13 -5.03 -3.35
CA ALA A 59 -4.72 -5.22 -3.00
C ALA A 59 -4.39 -6.70 -2.69
N ARG A 60 -5.27 -7.40 -1.96
CA ARG A 60 -5.13 -8.84 -1.68
C ARG A 60 -5.22 -9.68 -2.94
N GLN A 61 -6.12 -9.35 -3.87
CA GLN A 61 -6.22 -10.02 -5.17
C GLN A 61 -4.93 -9.83 -5.96
N LYS A 62 -4.40 -8.59 -6.01
CA LYS A 62 -3.15 -8.33 -6.72
C LYS A 62 -1.96 -9.07 -6.10
N ALA A 63 -1.89 -9.11 -4.77
CA ALA A 63 -0.87 -9.89 -4.06
C ALA A 63 -0.96 -11.38 -4.40
N ARG A 64 -2.17 -11.96 -4.43
CA ARG A 64 -2.40 -13.36 -4.80
C ARG A 64 -1.99 -13.67 -6.24
N GLU A 65 -2.30 -12.80 -7.20
CA GLU A 65 -1.85 -12.93 -8.60
C GLU A 65 -0.33 -12.99 -8.72
N LEU A 66 0.38 -12.32 -7.81
CA LEU A 66 1.85 -12.25 -7.77
C LEU A 66 2.48 -13.33 -6.87
N GLY A 67 1.69 -14.25 -6.33
CA GLY A 67 2.17 -15.30 -5.42
C GLY A 67 2.60 -14.79 -4.04
N ILE A 68 2.14 -13.60 -3.63
CA ILE A 68 2.47 -12.97 -2.35
C ILE A 68 1.42 -13.39 -1.32
N ASN A 69 1.81 -14.30 -0.42
CA ASN A 69 0.91 -14.84 0.61
C ASN A 69 0.96 -14.07 1.94
N HIS A 70 2.02 -13.29 2.17
CA HIS A 70 2.22 -12.57 3.41
C HIS A 70 2.82 -11.19 3.13
N VAL A 71 2.25 -10.15 3.74
CA VAL A 71 2.73 -8.77 3.65
C VAL A 71 2.77 -8.18 5.05
N ILE A 72 3.87 -7.51 5.37
CA ILE A 72 4.05 -6.77 6.63
C ILE A 72 3.55 -5.35 6.39
N ASN A 73 2.55 -4.91 7.15
CA ASN A 73 2.06 -3.54 7.03
C ASN A 73 2.98 -2.58 7.80
N LEU A 74 3.47 -1.54 7.13
CA LEU A 74 4.37 -0.53 7.67
C LEU A 74 3.68 0.83 7.90
N ASP A 75 2.34 0.87 7.86
CA ASP A 75 1.60 2.10 8.08
C ASP A 75 2.02 2.81 9.37
N PRO A 76 2.58 4.04 9.27
CA PRO A 76 3.07 4.77 10.43
C PRO A 76 1.93 5.37 11.29
N PHE A 77 0.67 5.18 10.89
CA PHE A 77 -0.51 5.83 11.51
C PHE A 77 -1.39 4.86 12.33
N LEU A 78 -0.95 3.62 12.57
CA LEU A 78 -1.70 2.62 13.34
C LEU A 78 -1.19 2.37 14.77
N THR A 79 -0.29 3.22 15.29
CA THR A 79 0.11 3.24 16.72
C THR A 79 -0.78 4.15 17.55
#